data_AF-A0AB39HX99-F1
#
_entry.id   AF-A0AB39HX99-F1
#
_cell.length_a   1.000
_cell.length_b   1.000
_cell.length_c   1.000
_cell.angle_alpha   90.00
_cell.angle_beta   90.00
_cell.angle_gamma   90.00
#
_symmetry.space_group_name_H-M   'P 1'
#
loop_
_entity.id
_entity.type
_entity.pdbx_description
1 polymer ?
#
loop_
_entity_poly.entity_id
_entity_poly.type
_entity_poly.pdbx_seq_one_letter_code
_entity_poly.pdbx_strand_id
1 'polypeptide(L)'
;MALPTLRIIGFIIGIFLITLAISMVVPMATLVIFDRTSDLPSFLWASMITFVAGLAMVLQGRPEHVHLRPRDMYLLTVSSWLVVCIFAALPFLLTQHISYTDAFFESMSGITATGATVLSGLDTMSPGILMWRSLLHWLGGIGFIAMAVAILPLLRIGGMRLFQTESSDRSEKVMPRSHMVAKSIVAVYVGITALGGLAFWLAGMNVFDAINHAMSAISTGGFSTSDQSLAKWEQPAVHWVAVVVMILGSLPFALYVATLRGNRKALIKDQQVQGLLAMLLMTWLVLGTWYWATTDLHWLDALRHVALNVTSVVTTTGFALGDYSLWGNFSLMLFFYLGFVGGCSGSTAGGIKIFRFQVAYILLKANLNQLIHPRAVIKQKYNGHRLDEEIVRSILTFSFFFAITICVIALLLSLLGVDWMTALTGAASTVSGVGPGLGETIGPAGNFATLPDAAKWILAFGMLLGRLEIITVLVLCMPAFWRH
;
A
#
# COMPACT_ATOMS: atom_id res chain seq x y z
N MET A 1 -15.30 -26.82 4.20
CA MET A 1 -15.63 -25.64 5.03
C MET A 1 -17.13 -25.64 5.32
N ALA A 2 -17.56 -25.33 6.54
CA ALA A 2 -18.98 -25.42 6.93
C ALA A 2 -19.79 -24.23 6.40
N LEU A 3 -21.06 -24.47 6.05
CA LEU A 3 -21.98 -23.43 5.54
C LEU A 3 -22.11 -22.20 6.47
N PRO A 4 -22.18 -22.34 7.81
CA PRO A 4 -22.20 -21.18 8.71
C PRO A 4 -20.96 -20.30 8.61
N THR A 5 -19.79 -20.88 8.34
CA THR A 5 -18.54 -20.14 8.12
C THR A 5 -18.60 -19.32 6.82
N LEU A 6 -19.12 -19.90 5.73
CA LEU A 6 -19.29 -19.17 4.47
C LEU A 6 -20.31 -18.03 4.61
N ARG A 7 -21.37 -18.24 5.39
CA ARG A 7 -22.38 -17.21 5.66
C ARG A 7 -21.83 -16.04 6.47
N ILE A 8 -20.99 -16.27 7.48
CA ILE A 8 -20.35 -15.15 8.20
C ILE A 8 -19.34 -14.40 7.33
N ILE A 9 -18.62 -15.09 6.44
CA ILE A 9 -17.73 -14.45 5.46
C ILE A 9 -18.56 -13.57 4.51
N GLY A 10 -19.64 -14.11 3.94
CA GLY A 10 -20.56 -13.37 3.08
C GLY A 10 -21.18 -12.16 3.79
N PHE A 11 -21.57 -12.31 5.05
CA PHE A 11 -22.10 -11.21 5.87
C PHE A 11 -21.09 -10.06 6.03
N ILE A 12 -19.81 -10.37 6.31
CA ILE A 12 -18.75 -9.36 6.45
C ILE A 12 -18.47 -8.68 5.10
N ILE A 13 -18.40 -9.45 4.01
CA ILE A 13 -18.24 -8.90 2.66
C ILE A 13 -19.42 -7.98 2.31
N GLY A 14 -20.65 -8.36 2.67
CA GLY A 14 -21.83 -7.52 2.48
C GLY A 14 -21.73 -6.17 3.20
N ILE A 15 -21.18 -6.14 4.41
CA ILE A 15 -20.90 -4.88 5.13
C ILE A 15 -19.87 -4.03 4.38
N PHE A 16 -18.82 -4.64 3.84
CA PHE A 16 -17.82 -3.91 3.04
C PHE A 16 -18.44 -3.33 1.77
N LEU A 17 -19.32 -4.08 1.08
CA LEU A 17 -20.03 -3.57 -0.10
C LEU A 17 -20.98 -2.43 0.26
N ILE A 18 -21.74 -2.53 1.35
CA ILE A 18 -22.58 -1.42 1.82
C ILE A 18 -21.73 -0.18 2.13
N THR A 19 -20.58 -0.37 2.78
CA THR A 19 -19.65 0.73 3.09
C THR A 19 -19.11 1.36 1.81
N LEU A 20 -18.75 0.56 0.80
CA LEU A 20 -18.32 1.01 -0.52
C LEU A 20 -19.43 1.77 -1.27
N ALA A 21 -20.67 1.29 -1.21
CA ALA A 21 -21.79 1.96 -1.83
C ALA A 21 -22.07 3.34 -1.19
N ILE A 22 -21.97 3.43 0.14
CA ILE A 22 -22.09 4.70 0.88
C ILE A 22 -20.92 5.62 0.55
N SER A 23 -19.70 5.11 0.38
CA SER A 23 -18.55 5.95 0.06
C SER A 23 -18.66 6.58 -1.34
N MET A 24 -19.37 5.96 -2.28
CA MET A 24 -19.70 6.56 -3.59
C MET A 24 -20.56 7.82 -3.49
N VAL A 25 -21.15 8.14 -2.33
CA VAL A 25 -21.82 9.43 -2.10
C VAL A 25 -20.83 10.59 -2.13
N VAL A 26 -19.57 10.39 -1.77
CA VAL A 26 -18.52 11.43 -1.78
C VAL A 26 -18.23 11.95 -3.19
N PRO A 27 -17.94 11.11 -4.20
CA PRO A 27 -17.80 11.57 -5.58
C PRO A 27 -19.12 12.12 -6.14
N MET A 28 -20.29 11.59 -5.78
CA MET A 28 -21.58 12.20 -6.17
C MET A 28 -21.73 13.63 -5.65
N ALA A 29 -21.40 13.89 -4.38
CA ALA A 29 -21.41 15.22 -3.80
C ALA A 29 -20.39 16.13 -4.51
N THR A 30 -19.20 15.60 -4.84
CA THR A 30 -18.20 16.32 -5.63
C THR A 30 -18.76 16.75 -6.99
N LEU A 31 -19.43 15.85 -7.71
CA LEU A 31 -20.03 16.17 -9.01
C LEU A 31 -21.06 17.30 -8.93
N VAL A 32 -21.86 17.34 -7.85
CA VAL A 32 -22.82 18.42 -7.62
C VAL A 32 -22.11 19.74 -7.29
N ILE A 33 -21.08 19.73 -6.45
CA ILE A 33 -20.32 20.93 -6.06
C ILE A 33 -19.62 21.58 -7.27
N PHE A 34 -19.16 20.78 -8.22
CA PHE A 34 -18.46 21.24 -9.42
C PHE A 34 -19.37 21.42 -10.65
N ASP A 35 -20.70 21.37 -10.47
CA ASP A 35 -21.70 21.47 -11.54
C ASP A 35 -21.48 20.48 -12.71
N ARG A 36 -20.95 19.28 -12.40
CA ARG A 36 -20.70 18.17 -13.35
C ARG A 36 -21.75 17.06 -13.21
N THR A 37 -23.02 17.42 -13.32
CA THR A 37 -24.15 16.50 -13.06
C THR A 37 -24.37 15.43 -14.13
N SER A 38 -23.69 15.50 -15.28
CA SER A 38 -23.77 14.49 -16.35
C SER A 38 -23.38 13.08 -15.89
N ASP A 39 -22.42 12.99 -14.97
CA ASP A 39 -21.83 11.72 -14.53
C ASP A 39 -22.52 11.18 -13.25
N LEU A 40 -23.44 11.95 -12.68
CA LEU A 40 -24.17 11.60 -11.47
C LEU A 40 -24.96 10.30 -11.60
N PRO A 41 -25.67 10.03 -12.73
CA PRO A 41 -26.40 8.76 -12.90
C PRO A 41 -25.48 7.54 -12.87
N SER A 42 -24.27 7.65 -13.41
CA SER A 42 -23.29 6.55 -13.44
C SER A 42 -22.86 6.14 -12.04
N PHE A 43 -22.55 7.11 -11.17
CA PHE A 43 -22.24 6.85 -9.76
C PHE A 43 -23.45 6.35 -8.97
N LEU A 44 -24.66 6.86 -9.26
CA LEU A 44 -25.88 6.43 -8.60
C LEU A 44 -26.18 4.95 -8.90
N TRP A 45 -26.12 4.55 -10.17
CA TRP A 45 -26.31 3.15 -10.56
C TRP A 45 -25.24 2.22 -9.98
N ALA A 46 -23.97 2.63 -10.00
CA ALA A 46 -22.90 1.87 -9.35
C ALA A 46 -23.20 1.68 -7.85
N SER A 47 -23.54 2.76 -7.15
CA SER A 47 -23.87 2.72 -5.72
C SER A 47 -25.07 1.82 -5.42
N MET A 48 -26.15 1.92 -6.21
CA MET A 48 -27.35 1.08 -6.03
C MET A 48 -27.06 -0.41 -6.26
N ILE A 49 -26.34 -0.77 -7.33
CA ILE A 49 -25.97 -2.16 -7.63
C ILE A 49 -25.13 -2.74 -6.48
N THR A 50 -24.11 -1.99 -6.04
CA THR A 50 -23.24 -2.40 -4.94
C THR A 50 -24.01 -2.52 -3.63
N PHE A 51 -24.91 -1.58 -3.34
CA PHE A 51 -25.72 -1.58 -2.13
C PHE A 51 -26.68 -2.78 -2.09
N VAL A 52 -27.38 -3.06 -3.18
CA VAL A 52 -28.31 -4.20 -3.27
C VAL A 52 -27.57 -5.53 -3.14
N ALA A 53 -26.41 -5.67 -3.79
CA ALA A 53 -25.57 -6.85 -3.64
C ALA A 53 -25.09 -7.04 -2.19
N GLY A 54 -24.61 -5.96 -1.55
CA GLY A 54 -24.20 -6.00 -0.15
C GLY A 54 -25.36 -6.33 0.79
N LEU A 55 -26.53 -5.71 0.58
CA LEU A 55 -27.74 -5.96 1.36
C LEU A 55 -28.20 -7.40 1.21
N ALA A 56 -28.18 -7.98 0.00
CA ALA A 56 -28.54 -9.38 -0.22
C ALA A 56 -27.66 -10.36 0.58
N MET A 57 -26.38 -10.04 0.77
CA MET A 57 -25.47 -10.84 1.60
C MET A 57 -25.73 -10.65 3.10
N VAL A 58 -26.08 -9.43 3.53
CA VAL A 58 -26.37 -9.11 4.95
C VAL A 58 -27.73 -9.60 5.40
N LEU A 59 -28.75 -9.57 4.53
CA LEU A 59 -30.13 -10.00 4.82
C LEU A 59 -30.23 -11.48 5.19
N GLN A 60 -29.27 -12.29 4.76
CA GLN A 60 -29.18 -13.67 5.20
C GLN A 60 -28.96 -13.76 6.71
N GLY A 61 -28.53 -12.70 7.40
CA GLY A 61 -28.39 -12.63 8.85
C GLY A 61 -27.06 -13.20 9.35
N ARG A 62 -26.55 -12.61 10.44
CA ARG A 62 -25.32 -13.05 11.10
C ARG A 62 -25.57 -14.40 11.80
N PRO A 63 -24.82 -15.46 11.45
CA PRO A 63 -24.98 -16.75 12.12
C PRO A 63 -24.49 -16.65 13.57
N GLU A 64 -25.27 -17.19 14.49
CA GLU A 64 -24.93 -17.24 15.92
C GLU A 64 -23.85 -18.31 16.20
N HIS A 65 -23.02 -18.07 17.21
CA HIS A 65 -21.98 -19.00 17.70
C HIS A 65 -20.86 -19.42 16.71
N VAL A 66 -20.67 -18.71 15.60
CA VAL A 66 -19.55 -18.98 14.67
C VAL A 66 -18.29 -18.23 15.10
N HIS A 67 -17.23 -18.99 15.41
CA HIS A 67 -15.89 -18.47 15.67
C HIS A 67 -15.01 -18.70 14.45
N LEU A 68 -14.49 -17.61 13.86
CA LEU A 68 -13.58 -17.68 12.72
C LEU A 68 -12.24 -18.29 13.14
N ARG A 69 -11.83 -19.35 12.46
CA ARG A 69 -10.49 -19.93 12.62
C ARG A 69 -9.50 -19.12 11.78
N PRO A 70 -8.16 -19.21 12.05
CA PRO A 70 -7.16 -18.52 11.23
C PRO A 70 -7.29 -18.78 9.73
N ARG A 71 -7.68 -20.00 9.36
CA ARG A 71 -7.97 -20.38 7.96
C ARG A 71 -9.07 -19.53 7.33
N ASP A 72 -10.16 -19.32 8.07
CA ASP A 72 -11.34 -18.60 7.58
C ASP A 72 -11.01 -17.11 7.40
N MET A 73 -10.09 -16.57 8.21
CA MET A 73 -9.57 -15.21 8.08
C MET A 73 -8.75 -15.03 6.79
N TYR A 74 -7.98 -16.04 6.34
CA TYR A 74 -7.30 -15.98 5.04
C TYR A 74 -8.29 -15.88 3.89
N LEU A 75 -9.33 -16.75 3.90
CA LEU A 75 -10.37 -16.71 2.87
C LEU A 75 -11.12 -15.39 2.88
N LEU A 76 -11.56 -14.93 4.06
CA LEU A 76 -12.22 -13.64 4.24
C LEU A 76 -11.38 -12.50 3.68
N THR A 77 -10.09 -12.48 3.97
CA THR A 77 -9.18 -11.42 3.48
C THR A 77 -9.14 -11.45 1.96
N VAL A 78 -8.71 -12.55 1.33
CA VAL A 78 -8.56 -12.60 -0.13
C VAL A 78 -9.87 -12.30 -0.86
N SER A 79 -10.97 -12.89 -0.40
CA SER A 79 -12.29 -12.66 -1.00
C SER A 79 -12.81 -11.24 -0.81
N SER A 80 -12.58 -10.61 0.35
CA SER A 80 -12.99 -9.22 0.59
C SER A 80 -12.34 -8.25 -0.39
N TRP A 81 -11.02 -8.36 -0.59
CA TRP A 81 -10.29 -7.50 -1.53
C TRP A 81 -10.77 -7.72 -2.97
N LEU A 82 -10.89 -8.98 -3.41
CA LEU A 82 -11.39 -9.29 -4.76
C LEU A 82 -12.81 -8.75 -4.99
N VAL A 83 -13.74 -9.01 -4.07
CA VAL A 83 -15.14 -8.60 -4.22
C VAL A 83 -15.27 -7.08 -4.18
N VAL A 84 -14.60 -6.39 -3.27
CA VAL A 84 -14.62 -4.92 -3.23
C VAL A 84 -14.07 -4.35 -4.54
N CYS A 85 -12.97 -4.89 -5.10
CA CYS A 85 -12.42 -4.43 -6.38
C CYS A 85 -13.39 -4.60 -7.56
N ILE A 86 -14.12 -5.73 -7.62
CA ILE A 86 -15.14 -5.97 -8.66
C ILE A 86 -16.20 -4.87 -8.65
N PHE A 87 -16.74 -4.53 -7.48
CA PHE A 87 -17.78 -3.51 -7.38
C PHE A 87 -17.25 -2.08 -7.48
N ALA A 88 -16.02 -1.82 -7.02
CA ALA A 88 -15.37 -0.52 -7.14
C ALA A 88 -14.97 -0.15 -8.57
N ALA A 89 -14.96 -1.13 -9.49
CA ALA A 89 -14.76 -0.90 -10.92
C ALA A 89 -16.00 -0.28 -11.61
N LEU A 90 -17.19 -0.41 -11.02
CA LEU A 90 -18.45 0.02 -11.66
C LEU A 90 -18.49 1.52 -12.00
N PRO A 91 -18.06 2.46 -11.13
CA PRO A 91 -18.05 3.88 -11.50
C PRO A 91 -17.14 4.19 -12.70
N PHE A 92 -15.99 3.51 -12.82
CA PHE A 92 -15.09 3.69 -13.96
C PHE A 92 -15.73 3.18 -15.26
N LEU A 93 -16.33 1.98 -15.21
CA LEU A 93 -17.01 1.36 -16.35
C LEU A 93 -18.18 2.24 -16.85
N LEU A 94 -19.01 2.74 -15.94
CA LEU A 94 -20.23 3.48 -16.29
C LEU A 94 -19.98 4.95 -16.66
N THR A 95 -18.86 5.54 -16.24
CA THR A 95 -18.57 6.97 -16.49
C THR A 95 -17.57 7.17 -17.63
N GLN A 96 -16.51 6.37 -17.69
CA GLN A 96 -15.44 6.52 -18.69
C GLN A 96 -15.65 5.62 -19.92
N HIS A 97 -16.63 4.71 -19.89
CA HIS A 97 -16.90 3.76 -20.98
C HIS A 97 -15.67 2.97 -21.44
N ILE A 98 -14.74 2.73 -20.52
CA ILE A 98 -13.54 1.93 -20.74
C ILE A 98 -13.84 0.43 -20.69
N SER A 99 -12.88 -0.39 -21.13
CA SER A 99 -13.00 -1.85 -20.99
C SER A 99 -13.15 -2.24 -19.50
N TYR A 100 -13.85 -3.34 -19.24
CA TYR A 100 -13.93 -3.85 -17.87
C TYR A 100 -12.55 -4.23 -17.31
N THR A 101 -11.64 -4.68 -18.17
CA THR A 101 -10.25 -4.96 -17.79
C THR A 101 -9.58 -3.71 -17.23
N ASP A 102 -9.71 -2.57 -17.89
CA ASP A 102 -9.13 -1.29 -17.45
C ASP A 102 -9.81 -0.79 -16.17
N ALA A 103 -11.13 -0.86 -16.10
CA ALA A 103 -11.88 -0.48 -14.91
C ALA A 103 -11.50 -1.34 -13.68
N PHE A 104 -11.33 -2.64 -13.88
CA PHE A 104 -10.88 -3.55 -12.82
C PHE A 104 -9.43 -3.29 -12.43
N PHE A 105 -8.55 -3.03 -13.39
CA PHE A 105 -7.15 -2.70 -13.11
C PHE A 105 -7.02 -1.41 -12.28
N GLU A 106 -7.71 -0.34 -12.69
CA GLU A 106 -7.72 0.94 -11.98
C GLU A 106 -8.31 0.78 -10.56
N SER A 107 -9.38 -0.01 -10.42
CA SER A 107 -10.01 -0.34 -9.15
C SER A 107 -9.10 -1.15 -8.23
N MET A 108 -8.47 -2.21 -8.75
CA MET A 108 -7.52 -3.04 -8.00
C MET A 108 -6.36 -2.17 -7.51
N SER A 109 -5.74 -1.41 -8.41
CA SER A 109 -4.64 -0.50 -8.10
C SER A 109 -5.01 0.53 -7.04
N GLY A 110 -6.20 1.12 -7.16
CA GLY A 110 -6.74 2.07 -6.20
C GLY A 110 -7.04 1.45 -4.83
N ILE A 111 -7.55 0.22 -4.77
CA ILE A 111 -7.83 -0.41 -3.47
C ILE A 111 -6.53 -0.92 -2.84
N THR A 112 -5.63 -1.54 -3.61
CA THR A 112 -4.34 -2.07 -3.10
C THR A 112 -3.34 -0.99 -2.73
N ALA A 113 -3.64 0.29 -3.02
CA ALA A 113 -2.72 1.40 -2.87
C ALA A 113 -1.43 1.16 -3.66
N THR A 114 -1.59 0.75 -4.92
CA THR A 114 -0.47 0.55 -5.84
C THR A 114 -0.19 1.79 -6.68
N GLY A 115 -1.21 2.54 -7.13
CA GLY A 115 -0.99 3.75 -7.91
C GLY A 115 -0.63 3.56 -9.38
N ALA A 116 -0.64 2.32 -9.89
CA ALA A 116 -0.52 2.05 -11.32
C ALA A 116 -1.84 2.42 -12.03
N THR A 117 -1.79 3.30 -13.03
CA THR A 117 -3.00 3.77 -13.72
C THR A 117 -3.04 3.35 -15.19
N VAL A 118 -4.24 3.12 -15.71
CA VAL A 118 -4.55 2.96 -17.14
C VAL A 118 -5.26 4.19 -17.71
N LEU A 119 -5.51 5.20 -16.88
CA LEU A 119 -6.18 6.43 -17.26
C LEU A 119 -5.15 7.50 -17.64
N SER A 120 -5.52 8.30 -18.64
CA SER A 120 -4.75 9.46 -19.10
C SER A 120 -5.70 10.65 -19.30
N GLY A 121 -5.15 11.86 -19.45
CA GLY A 121 -5.94 13.08 -19.55
C GLY A 121 -6.56 13.49 -18.22
N LEU A 122 -5.92 13.14 -17.10
CA LEU A 122 -6.46 13.32 -15.75
C LEU A 122 -6.79 14.78 -15.44
N ASP A 123 -6.02 15.74 -15.98
CA ASP A 123 -6.24 17.17 -15.76
C ASP A 123 -7.59 17.69 -16.28
N THR A 124 -8.18 17.00 -17.26
CA THR A 124 -9.51 17.33 -17.81
C THR A 124 -10.60 16.34 -17.41
N MET A 125 -10.24 15.33 -16.64
CA MET A 125 -11.15 14.25 -16.24
C MET A 125 -12.20 14.75 -15.25
N SER A 126 -13.34 14.06 -15.21
CA SER A 126 -14.42 14.34 -14.27
C SER A 126 -13.91 14.35 -12.82
N PRO A 127 -14.22 15.40 -12.02
CA PRO A 127 -13.75 15.50 -10.64
C PRO A 127 -14.33 14.37 -9.76
N GLY A 128 -15.48 13.79 -10.13
CA GLY A 128 -16.02 12.61 -9.46
C GLY A 128 -15.12 11.38 -9.59
N ILE A 129 -14.53 11.16 -10.77
CA ILE A 129 -13.60 10.04 -11.02
C ILE A 129 -12.28 10.27 -10.30
N LEU A 130 -11.72 11.48 -10.35
CA LEU A 130 -10.51 11.83 -9.63
C LEU A 130 -10.67 11.64 -8.11
N MET A 131 -11.81 12.09 -7.56
CA MET A 131 -12.16 11.87 -6.16
C MET A 131 -12.31 10.39 -5.83
N TRP A 132 -12.96 9.61 -6.70
CA TRP A 132 -13.13 8.16 -6.50
C TRP A 132 -11.78 7.44 -6.45
N ARG A 133 -10.85 7.75 -7.36
CA ARG A 133 -9.49 7.20 -7.37
C ARG A 133 -8.79 7.42 -6.03
N SER A 134 -8.75 8.65 -5.55
CA SER A 134 -8.10 8.99 -4.27
C SER A 134 -8.82 8.37 -3.07
N LEU A 135 -10.15 8.25 -3.14
CA LEU A 135 -10.95 7.63 -2.08
C LEU A 135 -10.73 6.11 -2.00
N LEU A 136 -10.52 5.43 -3.14
CA LEU A 136 -10.15 4.01 -3.15
C LEU A 136 -8.83 3.78 -2.42
N HIS A 137 -7.82 4.62 -2.66
CA HIS A 137 -6.55 4.59 -1.92
C HIS A 137 -6.78 4.76 -0.43
N TRP A 138 -7.59 5.74 -0.06
CA TRP A 138 -7.88 6.03 1.33
C TRP A 138 -8.60 4.88 2.05
N LEU A 139 -9.62 4.30 1.42
CA LEU A 139 -10.37 3.14 1.93
C LEU A 139 -9.49 1.89 1.99
N GLY A 140 -8.67 1.65 0.98
CA GLY A 140 -7.69 0.58 0.91
C GLY A 140 -6.63 0.64 2.02
N GLY A 141 -6.15 1.85 2.32
CA GLY A 141 -5.26 2.13 3.45
C GLY A 141 -5.90 1.75 4.78
N ILE A 142 -7.12 2.23 5.05
CA ILE A 142 -7.88 1.88 6.26
C ILE A 142 -8.14 0.38 6.33
N GLY A 143 -8.58 -0.22 5.21
CA GLY A 143 -8.88 -1.65 5.11
C GLY A 143 -7.67 -2.51 5.44
N PHE A 144 -6.50 -2.18 4.89
CA PHE A 144 -5.25 -2.87 5.21
C PHE A 144 -4.90 -2.75 6.69
N ILE A 145 -4.96 -1.55 7.26
CA ILE A 145 -4.61 -1.34 8.68
C ILE A 145 -5.60 -2.08 9.60
N ALA A 146 -6.91 -2.02 9.32
CA ALA A 146 -7.93 -2.71 10.11
C ALA A 146 -7.75 -4.23 10.05
N MET A 147 -7.50 -4.78 8.86
CA MET A 147 -7.24 -6.21 8.67
C MET A 147 -5.93 -6.63 9.34
N ALA A 148 -4.89 -5.80 9.24
CA ALA A 148 -3.64 -6.02 9.92
C ALA A 148 -3.87 -6.15 11.44
N VAL A 149 -4.59 -5.22 12.06
CA VAL A 149 -4.90 -5.28 13.50
C VAL A 149 -5.74 -6.51 13.87
N ALA A 150 -6.69 -6.90 13.03
CA ALA A 150 -7.58 -8.04 13.27
C ALA A 150 -6.88 -9.40 13.11
N ILE A 151 -5.97 -9.52 12.14
CA ILE A 151 -5.34 -10.79 11.74
C ILE A 151 -3.95 -10.97 12.35
N LEU A 152 -3.17 -9.91 12.55
CA LEU A 152 -1.79 -10.05 13.03
C LEU A 152 -1.63 -10.77 14.37
N PRO A 153 -2.55 -10.69 15.36
CA PRO A 153 -2.43 -11.51 16.58
C PRO A 153 -2.43 -13.02 16.31
N LEU A 154 -3.00 -13.43 15.17
CA LEU A 154 -3.13 -14.82 14.73
C LEU A 154 -1.98 -15.25 13.80
N LEU A 155 -1.36 -14.31 13.09
CA LEU A 155 -0.19 -14.56 12.24
C LEU A 155 1.04 -14.73 13.13
N ARG A 156 1.47 -15.98 13.30
CA ARG A 156 2.78 -16.34 13.88
C ARG A 156 3.97 -15.97 12.97
N ILE A 157 3.71 -15.23 11.90
CA ILE A 157 4.64 -14.93 10.81
C ILE A 157 5.07 -13.48 10.98
N GLY A 158 6.35 -13.24 11.30
CA GLY A 158 6.92 -11.89 11.27
C GLY A 158 7.26 -11.23 12.61
N GLY A 159 7.81 -11.96 13.58
CA GLY A 159 8.50 -11.35 14.74
C GLY A 159 7.65 -10.52 15.68
N MET A 160 6.35 -10.39 15.48
CA MET A 160 5.52 -9.47 16.26
C MET A 160 5.18 -9.96 17.68
N ARG A 161 5.63 -11.16 18.08
CA ARG A 161 5.77 -11.53 19.51
C ARG A 161 6.63 -10.52 20.28
N LEU A 162 7.57 -9.84 19.59
CA LEU A 162 8.33 -8.73 20.15
C LEU A 162 7.40 -7.63 20.68
N PHE A 163 6.40 -7.22 19.90
CA PHE A 163 5.54 -6.07 20.22
C PHE A 163 4.31 -6.42 21.08
N GLN A 164 4.09 -7.70 21.40
CA GLN A 164 3.04 -8.14 22.32
C GLN A 164 3.39 -7.94 23.80
N THR A 165 4.64 -7.57 24.13
CA THR A 165 5.11 -7.60 25.52
C THR A 165 5.16 -6.26 26.25
N GLU A 166 4.85 -5.13 25.58
CA GLU A 166 4.72 -3.84 26.29
C GLU A 166 3.35 -3.61 26.95
N SER A 167 2.30 -4.37 26.60
CA SER A 167 1.09 -4.42 27.42
C SER A 167 1.19 -5.60 28.38
N SER A 168 1.69 -5.34 29.57
CA SER A 168 1.59 -6.22 30.72
C SER A 168 0.12 -6.61 30.96
N ASP A 169 -0.28 -7.77 30.45
CA ASP A 169 -1.27 -8.63 31.11
C ASP A 169 -1.18 -10.04 30.52
N ARG A 170 -0.44 -10.93 31.21
CA ARG A 170 -0.63 -12.38 31.11
C ARG A 170 -1.96 -12.73 31.79
N SER A 171 -3.07 -12.27 31.22
CA SER A 171 -4.41 -12.68 31.60
C SER A 171 -5.06 -13.26 30.36
N GLU A 172 -5.62 -14.45 30.48
CA GLU A 172 -6.31 -15.26 29.46
C GLU A 172 -7.59 -14.60 28.88
N LYS A 173 -7.63 -13.27 28.81
CA LYS A 173 -8.69 -12.49 28.18
C LYS A 173 -8.08 -11.48 27.21
N VAL A 174 -7.50 -11.98 26.12
CA VAL A 174 -6.97 -11.15 25.00
C VAL A 174 -8.10 -10.48 24.18
N MET A 175 -9.37 -10.73 24.51
CA MET A 175 -10.50 -10.37 23.65
C MET A 175 -11.21 -9.01 23.85
N PRO A 176 -11.05 -8.18 24.91
CA PRO A 176 -11.86 -6.96 25.03
C PRO A 176 -11.21 -5.66 24.49
N ARG A 177 -9.97 -5.67 23.97
CA ARG A 177 -9.25 -4.41 23.63
C ARG A 177 -8.91 -4.19 22.15
N SER A 178 -9.12 -5.16 21.26
CA SER A 178 -8.78 -5.02 19.82
C SER A 178 -9.61 -3.94 19.12
N HIS A 179 -10.91 -3.87 19.41
CA HIS A 179 -11.82 -2.85 18.83
C HIS A 179 -11.43 -1.41 19.23
N MET A 180 -11.04 -1.19 20.49
CA MET A 180 -10.63 0.13 20.97
C MET A 180 -9.31 0.60 20.35
N VAL A 181 -8.39 -0.33 20.07
CA VAL A 181 -7.14 -0.03 19.34
C VAL A 181 -7.44 0.28 17.88
N ALA A 182 -8.27 -0.53 17.21
CA ALA A 182 -8.68 -0.28 15.82
C ALA A 182 -9.32 1.11 15.65
N LYS A 183 -10.26 1.50 16.52
CA LYS A 183 -10.88 2.83 16.49
C LYS A 183 -9.85 3.97 16.66
N SER A 184 -8.87 3.78 17.55
CA SER A 184 -7.82 4.78 17.77
C SER A 184 -6.93 4.94 16.54
N ILE A 185 -6.62 3.83 15.85
CA ILE A 185 -5.81 3.85 14.64
C ILE A 185 -6.54 4.57 13.50
N VAL A 186 -7.83 4.27 13.29
CA VAL A 186 -8.65 5.00 12.30
C VAL A 186 -8.69 6.49 12.62
N ALA A 187 -8.84 6.88 13.89
CA ALA A 187 -8.82 8.29 14.29
C ALA A 187 -7.47 8.97 13.97
N VAL A 188 -6.35 8.28 14.19
CA VAL A 188 -5.02 8.78 13.80
C VAL A 188 -4.92 8.93 12.29
N TYR A 189 -5.35 7.92 11.53
CA TYR A 189 -5.31 7.94 10.07
C TYR A 189 -6.10 9.12 9.49
N VAL A 190 -7.35 9.31 9.94
CA VAL A 190 -8.20 10.44 9.56
C VAL A 190 -7.57 11.77 9.99
N GLY A 191 -7.02 11.85 11.21
CA GLY A 191 -6.36 13.05 11.74
C GLY A 191 -5.15 13.48 10.92
N ILE A 192 -4.25 12.54 10.59
CA ILE A 192 -3.09 12.82 9.72
C ILE A 192 -3.55 13.19 8.31
N THR A 193 -4.58 12.53 7.77
CA THR A 193 -5.16 12.90 6.46
C THR A 193 -5.64 14.35 6.45
N ALA A 194 -6.40 14.77 7.48
CA ALA A 194 -6.92 16.13 7.58
C ALA A 194 -5.81 17.17 7.72
N LEU A 195 -4.80 16.90 8.55
CA LEU A 195 -3.62 17.76 8.68
C LEU A 195 -2.80 17.84 7.40
N GLY A 196 -2.66 16.71 6.68
CA GLY A 196 -2.01 16.66 5.38
C GLY A 196 -2.75 17.49 4.34
N GLY A 197 -4.09 17.40 4.28
CA GLY A 197 -4.91 18.21 3.38
C GLY A 197 -4.79 19.71 3.67
N LEU A 198 -4.80 20.08 4.96
CA LEU A 198 -4.56 21.47 5.36
C LEU A 198 -3.16 21.93 4.96
N ALA A 199 -2.13 21.11 5.17
CA ALA A 199 -0.75 21.44 4.81
C ALA A 199 -0.57 21.59 3.29
N PHE A 200 -1.17 20.73 2.48
CA PHE A 200 -1.13 20.84 1.02
C PHE A 200 -1.84 22.11 0.53
N TRP A 201 -2.98 22.44 1.12
CA TRP A 201 -3.69 23.68 0.80
C TRP A 201 -2.86 24.92 1.15
N LEU A 202 -2.27 24.97 2.35
CA LEU A 202 -1.38 26.06 2.77
C LEU A 202 -0.10 26.13 1.95
N ALA A 203 0.37 25.00 1.41
CA ALA A 203 1.52 24.95 0.51
C ALA A 203 1.23 25.50 -0.89
N GLY A 204 -0.06 25.67 -1.25
CA GLY A 204 -0.53 26.34 -2.47
C GLY A 204 -1.33 25.47 -3.45
N MET A 205 -1.72 24.25 -3.06
CA MET A 205 -2.70 23.45 -3.82
C MET A 205 -4.12 24.01 -3.64
N ASN A 206 -4.98 23.83 -4.66
CA ASN A 206 -6.42 24.04 -4.47
C ASN A 206 -6.98 23.00 -3.46
N VAL A 207 -8.07 23.33 -2.77
CA VAL A 207 -8.72 22.47 -1.76
C VAL A 207 -9.02 21.08 -2.31
N PHE A 208 -9.51 20.99 -3.56
CA PHE A 208 -9.79 19.72 -4.20
C PHE A 208 -8.54 18.85 -4.36
N ASP A 209 -7.47 19.43 -4.92
CA ASP A 209 -6.21 18.72 -5.12
C ASP A 209 -5.57 18.35 -3.78
N ALA A 210 -5.62 19.25 -2.79
CA ALA A 210 -5.07 19.04 -1.46
C ALA A 210 -5.71 17.86 -0.74
N ILE A 211 -7.04 17.73 -0.80
CA ILE A 211 -7.78 16.60 -0.21
C ILE A 211 -7.42 15.28 -0.93
N ASN A 212 -7.40 15.29 -2.27
CA ASN A 212 -7.05 14.11 -3.06
C ASN A 212 -5.61 13.63 -2.78
N HIS A 213 -4.64 14.53 -2.80
CA HIS A 213 -3.24 14.19 -2.54
C HIS A 213 -3.01 13.78 -1.08
N ALA A 214 -3.71 14.37 -0.11
CA ALA A 214 -3.61 13.94 1.28
C ALA A 214 -4.12 12.51 1.47
N MET A 215 -5.28 12.17 0.88
CA MET A 215 -5.85 10.81 0.91
C MET A 215 -4.92 9.78 0.27
N SER A 216 -4.29 10.15 -0.85
CA SER A 216 -3.40 9.28 -1.62
C SER A 216 -2.00 9.14 -1.02
N ALA A 217 -1.48 10.20 -0.39
CA ALA A 217 -0.17 10.20 0.26
C ALA A 217 -0.16 9.40 1.57
N ILE A 218 -1.18 9.58 2.42
CA ILE A 218 -1.25 8.89 3.72
C ILE A 218 -1.49 7.39 3.59
N SER A 219 -2.17 6.97 2.51
CA SER A 219 -2.37 5.57 2.17
C SER A 219 -1.17 4.94 1.45
N THR A 220 -0.14 5.73 1.16
CA THR A 220 1.01 5.39 0.30
C THR A 220 0.53 4.76 -1.01
N GLY A 221 -0.33 5.46 -1.76
CA GLY A 221 -0.93 4.95 -3.01
C GLY A 221 -0.60 5.73 -4.28
N GLY A 222 -0.33 7.03 -4.23
CA GLY A 222 0.28 7.76 -5.36
C GLY A 222 -0.60 8.21 -6.52
N PHE A 223 -1.91 7.95 -6.49
CA PHE A 223 -2.82 8.56 -7.46
C PHE A 223 -2.84 10.07 -7.28
N SER A 224 -2.79 10.77 -8.41
CA SER A 224 -2.82 12.23 -8.51
C SER A 224 -4.02 12.68 -9.36
N THR A 225 -4.35 13.95 -9.24
CA THR A 225 -5.36 14.63 -10.08
C THR A 225 -4.80 15.10 -11.42
N SER A 226 -3.52 14.85 -11.70
CA SER A 226 -2.83 15.21 -12.94
C SER A 226 -1.97 14.07 -13.47
N ASP A 227 -1.82 14.02 -14.79
CA ASP A 227 -0.90 13.08 -15.46
C ASP A 227 0.56 13.35 -15.08
N GLN A 228 0.89 14.59 -14.73
CA GLN A 228 2.23 14.99 -14.29
C GLN A 228 2.50 14.68 -12.81
N SER A 229 1.56 14.04 -12.11
CA SER A 229 1.68 13.75 -10.68
C SER A 229 2.02 15.03 -9.88
N LEU A 230 3.00 14.99 -8.98
CA LEU A 230 3.42 16.15 -8.20
C LEU A 230 4.22 17.19 -9.00
N ALA A 231 4.60 16.90 -10.25
CA ALA A 231 5.28 17.87 -11.11
C ALA A 231 4.38 19.01 -11.61
N LYS A 232 3.05 18.86 -11.53
CA LYS A 232 2.09 19.93 -11.81
C LYS A 232 2.28 21.17 -10.92
N TRP A 233 2.72 20.97 -9.67
CA TRP A 233 2.98 22.07 -8.74
C TRP A 233 4.46 22.38 -8.69
N GLU A 234 4.84 23.58 -9.11
CA GLU A 234 6.24 24.04 -9.10
C GLU A 234 6.72 24.43 -7.69
N GLN A 235 5.78 24.73 -6.79
CA GLN A 235 6.03 25.26 -5.45
C GLN A 235 6.79 24.23 -4.58
N PRO A 236 8.00 24.54 -4.10
CA PRO A 236 8.78 23.62 -3.26
C PRO A 236 8.06 23.16 -1.98
N ALA A 237 7.18 24.00 -1.44
CA ALA A 237 6.42 23.68 -0.23
C ALA A 237 5.54 22.43 -0.41
N VAL A 238 4.90 22.27 -1.57
CA VAL A 238 4.04 21.12 -1.90
C VAL A 238 4.85 19.82 -1.87
N HIS A 239 6.06 19.86 -2.43
CA HIS A 239 6.95 18.69 -2.49
C HIS A 239 7.39 18.23 -1.10
N TRP A 240 7.75 19.16 -0.22
CA TRP A 240 8.14 18.82 1.15
C TRP A 240 6.96 18.34 1.99
N VAL A 241 5.77 18.91 1.82
CA VAL A 241 4.55 18.39 2.45
C VAL A 241 4.29 16.95 2.01
N ALA A 242 4.41 16.65 0.72
CA ALA A 242 4.27 15.28 0.22
C ALA A 242 5.28 14.32 0.86
N VAL A 243 6.57 14.70 0.92
CA VAL A 243 7.61 13.90 1.58
C VAL A 243 7.22 13.59 3.03
N VAL A 244 6.78 14.58 3.79
CA VAL A 244 6.38 14.40 5.20
C VAL A 244 5.18 13.48 5.32
N VAL A 245 4.12 13.69 4.53
CA VAL A 245 2.89 12.86 4.62
C VAL A 245 3.16 11.43 4.21
N MET A 246 3.97 11.19 3.17
CA MET A 246 4.39 9.84 2.75
C MET A 246 5.19 9.14 3.86
N ILE A 247 6.15 9.84 4.48
CA ILE A 247 6.88 9.29 5.63
C ILE A 247 5.88 8.94 6.73
N LEU A 248 4.95 9.83 7.08
CA LEU A 248 3.98 9.57 8.14
C LEU A 248 3.10 8.35 7.86
N GLY A 249 2.67 8.13 6.61
CA GLY A 249 1.92 6.94 6.20
C GLY A 249 2.73 5.64 6.23
N SER A 250 4.05 5.76 6.06
CA SER A 250 4.99 4.62 6.07
C SER A 250 5.44 4.16 7.47
N LEU A 251 5.06 4.87 8.54
CA LEU A 251 5.37 4.50 9.92
C LEU A 251 4.27 3.61 10.54
N PRO A 252 4.59 2.83 11.60
CA PRO A 252 3.61 1.95 12.23
C PRO A 252 2.51 2.75 12.95
N PHE A 253 1.25 2.56 12.55
CA PHE A 253 0.12 3.30 13.16
C PHE A 253 -0.08 2.99 14.65
N ALA A 254 0.31 1.79 15.08
CA ALA A 254 0.31 1.42 16.50
C ALA A 254 1.23 2.32 17.34
N LEU A 255 2.35 2.80 16.78
CA LEU A 255 3.28 3.69 17.49
C LEU A 255 2.73 5.11 17.63
N TYR A 256 1.94 5.61 16.68
CA TYR A 256 1.21 6.87 16.85
C TYR A 256 0.23 6.77 18.01
N VAL A 257 -0.57 5.71 18.06
CA VAL A 257 -1.51 5.48 19.16
C VAL A 257 -0.79 5.34 20.49
N ALA A 258 0.34 4.63 20.55
CA ALA A 258 1.16 4.53 21.76
C ALA A 258 1.71 5.89 22.22
N THR A 259 2.15 6.73 21.27
CA THR A 259 2.66 8.08 21.52
C THR A 259 1.56 8.98 22.11
N LEU A 260 0.36 8.95 21.52
CA LEU A 260 -0.80 9.73 21.99
C LEU A 260 -1.31 9.27 23.36
N ARG A 261 -1.11 7.99 23.71
CA ARG A 261 -1.47 7.42 25.03
C ARG A 261 -0.41 7.63 26.12
N GLY A 262 0.67 8.37 25.84
CA GLY A 262 1.64 8.80 26.84
C GLY A 262 3.07 8.28 26.64
N ASN A 263 3.30 7.28 25.78
CA ASN A 263 4.66 6.83 25.46
C ASN A 263 5.30 7.73 24.40
N ARG A 264 5.63 8.97 24.77
CA ARG A 264 6.15 10.00 23.86
C ARG A 264 7.43 9.61 23.10
N LYS A 265 8.17 8.62 23.61
CA LYS A 265 9.42 8.14 22.99
C LYS A 265 9.24 6.93 22.08
N ALA A 266 8.03 6.37 21.98
CA ALA A 266 7.75 5.16 21.21
C ALA A 266 8.20 5.26 19.76
N LEU A 267 7.85 6.36 19.08
CA LEU A 267 8.17 6.56 17.67
C LEU A 267 9.67 6.77 17.43
N ILE A 268 10.32 7.56 18.29
CA ILE A 268 11.73 7.99 18.10
C ILE A 268 12.71 6.88 18.49
N LYS A 269 12.36 6.02 19.45
CA LYS A 269 13.22 4.92 19.90
C LYS A 269 13.06 3.64 19.08
N ASP A 270 12.03 3.54 18.25
CA ASP A 270 11.78 2.35 17.47
C ASP A 270 12.84 2.16 16.37
N GLN A 271 13.42 0.96 16.32
CA GLN A 271 14.49 0.66 15.37
C GLN A 271 14.02 0.71 13.91
N GLN A 272 12.76 0.37 13.59
CA GLN A 272 12.25 0.46 12.21
C GLN A 272 12.21 1.90 11.74
N VAL A 273 11.66 2.78 12.60
CA VAL A 273 11.52 4.21 12.30
C VAL A 273 12.91 4.83 12.11
N GLN A 274 13.83 4.58 13.04
CA GLN A 274 15.21 5.06 12.93
C GLN A 274 15.91 4.55 11.67
N GLY A 275 15.72 3.26 11.34
CA GLY A 275 16.31 2.65 10.15
C GLY A 275 15.79 3.23 8.85
N LEU A 276 14.47 3.42 8.75
CA LEU A 276 13.84 4.00 7.58
C LEU A 276 14.30 5.45 7.37
N LEU A 277 14.25 6.28 8.42
CA LEU A 277 14.64 7.69 8.34
C LEU A 277 16.14 7.84 8.05
N ALA A 278 17.00 7.02 8.66
CA ALA A 278 18.43 7.04 8.40
C ALA A 278 18.75 6.61 6.96
N MET A 279 18.06 5.58 6.44
CA MET A 279 18.22 5.13 5.06
C MET A 279 17.77 6.22 4.08
N LEU A 280 16.58 6.80 4.27
CA LEU A 280 16.07 7.88 3.43
C LEU A 280 17.04 9.07 3.42
N LEU A 281 17.47 9.56 4.58
CA LEU A 281 18.38 10.69 4.67
C LEU A 281 19.73 10.41 3.98
N MET A 282 20.29 9.21 4.18
CA MET A 282 21.54 8.81 3.52
C MET A 282 21.38 8.75 2.01
N THR A 283 20.30 8.15 1.51
CA THR A 283 20.02 8.09 0.07
C THR A 283 19.76 9.47 -0.51
N TRP A 284 19.03 10.35 0.18
CA TRP A 284 18.79 11.73 -0.27
C TRP A 284 20.09 12.50 -0.42
N LEU A 285 20.99 12.40 0.55
CA LEU A 285 22.28 13.10 0.50
C LEU A 285 23.15 12.56 -0.62
N VAL A 286 23.32 11.23 -0.71
CA VAL A 286 24.21 10.61 -1.72
C VAL A 286 23.68 10.83 -3.13
N LEU A 287 22.40 10.49 -3.38
CA LEU A 287 21.82 10.65 -4.71
C LEU A 287 21.58 12.12 -5.05
N GLY A 288 21.26 12.97 -4.07
CA GLY A 288 21.11 14.41 -4.23
C GLY A 288 22.41 15.08 -4.62
N THR A 289 23.53 14.74 -3.99
CA THR A 289 24.85 15.26 -4.38
C THR A 289 25.28 14.75 -5.75
N TRP A 290 24.99 13.50 -6.08
CA TRP A 290 25.27 12.96 -7.41
C TRP A 290 24.44 13.66 -8.49
N TYR A 291 23.14 13.82 -8.27
CA TYR A 291 22.22 14.46 -9.22
C TYR A 291 22.54 15.95 -9.41
N TRP A 292 22.95 16.63 -8.33
CA TRP A 292 23.49 17.98 -8.40
C TRP A 292 24.79 18.05 -9.22
N ALA A 293 25.70 17.08 -9.08
CA ALA A 293 26.96 17.08 -9.81
C ALA A 293 26.80 16.76 -11.32
N THR A 294 25.72 16.09 -11.71
CA THR A 294 25.45 15.70 -13.11
C THR A 294 24.47 16.61 -13.84
N THR A 295 23.87 17.60 -13.15
CA THR A 295 22.84 18.49 -13.68
C THR A 295 23.13 19.93 -13.30
N ASP A 296 22.67 20.92 -14.08
CA ASP A 296 22.84 22.35 -13.78
C ASP A 296 21.90 22.90 -12.69
N LEU A 297 21.25 22.02 -11.92
CA LEU A 297 20.30 22.40 -10.88
C LEU A 297 21.02 22.97 -9.64
N HIS A 298 20.35 23.86 -8.92
CA HIS A 298 20.81 24.25 -7.59
C HIS A 298 20.75 23.05 -6.64
N TRP A 299 21.70 22.94 -5.71
CA TRP A 299 21.82 21.76 -4.83
C TRP A 299 20.54 21.47 -4.02
N LEU A 300 19.89 22.51 -3.48
CA LEU A 300 18.62 22.40 -2.78
C LEU A 300 17.48 21.86 -3.66
N ASP A 301 17.42 22.26 -4.93
CA ASP A 301 16.42 21.75 -5.87
C ASP A 301 16.72 20.29 -6.19
N ALA A 302 17.97 19.95 -6.52
CA ALA A 302 18.40 18.57 -6.75
C ALA A 302 18.07 17.66 -5.55
N LEU A 303 18.35 18.13 -4.33
CA LEU A 303 18.01 17.41 -3.09
C LEU A 303 16.50 17.24 -2.94
N ARG A 304 15.69 18.26 -3.26
CA ARG A 304 14.22 18.19 -3.23
C ARG A 304 13.67 17.17 -4.24
N HIS A 305 14.14 17.22 -5.49
CA HIS A 305 13.73 16.28 -6.55
C HIS A 305 14.04 14.83 -6.13
N VAL A 306 15.25 14.60 -5.62
CA VAL A 306 15.67 13.29 -5.10
C VAL A 306 14.86 12.90 -3.87
N ALA A 307 14.69 13.80 -2.88
CA ALA A 307 13.98 13.49 -1.64
C ALA A 307 12.53 13.07 -1.92
N LEU A 308 11.82 13.75 -2.82
CA LEU A 308 10.46 13.37 -3.18
C LEU A 308 10.42 12.02 -3.89
N ASN A 309 11.18 11.83 -4.97
CA ASN A 309 11.12 10.60 -5.76
C ASN A 309 11.62 9.38 -4.96
N VAL A 310 12.72 9.51 -4.20
CA VAL A 310 13.23 8.43 -3.34
C VAL A 310 12.23 8.08 -2.24
N THR A 311 11.67 9.08 -1.55
CA THR A 311 10.66 8.82 -0.51
C THR A 311 9.44 8.15 -1.10
N SER A 312 8.98 8.65 -2.25
CA SER A 312 7.84 8.09 -2.96
C SER A 312 8.04 6.61 -3.30
N VAL A 313 9.20 6.24 -3.86
CA VAL A 313 9.49 4.85 -4.25
C VAL A 313 9.68 3.95 -3.02
N VAL A 314 10.45 4.38 -2.02
CA VAL A 314 10.75 3.60 -0.80
C VAL A 314 9.53 3.43 0.12
N THR A 315 8.67 4.45 0.20
CA THR A 315 7.40 4.34 0.94
C THR A 315 6.32 3.64 0.13
N THR A 316 6.65 3.22 -1.11
CA THR A 316 5.74 2.63 -2.09
C THR A 316 4.53 3.50 -2.37
N THR A 317 4.69 4.83 -2.34
CA THR A 317 3.62 5.76 -2.68
C THR A 317 3.46 5.88 -4.18
N GLY A 318 4.52 6.10 -4.96
CA GLY A 318 4.42 6.15 -6.42
C GLY A 318 4.11 7.51 -7.04
N PHE A 319 4.13 8.61 -6.26
CA PHE A 319 4.21 9.95 -6.84
C PHE A 319 5.53 10.19 -7.59
N ALA A 320 5.47 10.98 -8.65
CA ALA A 320 6.63 11.40 -9.41
C ALA A 320 6.74 12.93 -9.44
N LEU A 321 7.96 13.43 -9.28
CA LEU A 321 8.35 14.81 -9.58
C LEU A 321 9.31 14.78 -10.76
N GLY A 322 8.73 14.81 -11.96
CA GLY A 322 9.43 14.62 -13.22
C GLY A 322 9.82 13.17 -13.49
N ASP A 323 10.43 12.93 -14.64
CA ASP A 323 10.84 11.59 -15.06
C ASP A 323 12.28 11.29 -14.62
N TYR A 324 12.42 10.48 -13.56
CA TYR A 324 13.72 10.05 -13.07
C TYR A 324 14.42 9.01 -13.96
N SER A 325 13.75 8.49 -15.00
CA SER A 325 14.39 7.66 -16.02
C SER A 325 15.41 8.45 -16.86
N LEU A 326 15.20 9.76 -16.97
CA LEU A 326 16.07 10.67 -17.72
C LEU A 326 17.33 11.08 -16.95
N TRP A 327 17.44 10.74 -15.66
CA TRP A 327 18.60 11.11 -14.84
C TRP A 327 19.84 10.23 -15.13
N GLY A 328 19.67 9.15 -15.90
CA GLY A 328 20.73 8.25 -16.35
C GLY A 328 20.65 6.83 -15.77
N ASN A 329 21.51 5.93 -16.28
CA ASN A 329 21.42 4.51 -15.94
C ASN A 329 21.66 4.20 -14.44
N PHE A 330 22.45 5.02 -13.76
CA PHE A 330 22.70 4.86 -12.33
C PHE A 330 21.42 5.08 -11.50
N SER A 331 20.65 6.15 -11.79
CA SER A 331 19.41 6.42 -11.09
C SER A 331 18.39 5.31 -11.34
N LEU A 332 18.24 4.88 -12.59
CA LEU A 332 17.32 3.80 -12.99
C LEU A 332 17.58 2.52 -12.19
N MET A 333 18.84 2.07 -12.15
CA MET A 333 19.23 0.87 -11.41
C MET A 333 19.02 1.04 -9.90
N LEU A 334 19.32 2.23 -9.35
CA LEU A 334 19.10 2.52 -7.95
C LEU A 334 17.61 2.52 -7.59
N PHE A 335 16.76 3.19 -8.38
CA PHE A 335 15.31 3.23 -8.18
C PHE A 335 14.67 1.84 -8.28
N PHE A 336 15.17 0.97 -9.18
CA PHE A 336 14.75 -0.42 -9.23
C PHE A 336 14.97 -1.14 -7.89
N TYR A 337 16.16 -0.99 -7.29
CA TYR A 337 16.44 -1.61 -5.99
C TYR A 337 15.67 -0.96 -4.83
N LEU A 338 15.52 0.37 -4.85
CA LEU A 338 14.74 1.10 -3.85
C LEU A 338 13.28 0.67 -3.84
N GLY A 339 12.70 0.34 -5.00
CA GLY A 339 11.30 -0.12 -5.11
C GLY A 339 11.00 -1.42 -4.37
N PHE A 340 12.02 -2.25 -4.07
CA PHE A 340 11.82 -3.42 -3.22
C PHE A 340 11.76 -3.08 -1.73
N VAL A 341 12.37 -1.97 -1.32
CA VAL A 341 12.37 -1.53 0.06
C VAL A 341 11.04 -0.86 0.36
N GLY A 342 10.34 -1.38 1.37
CA GLY A 342 9.08 -0.81 1.85
C GLY A 342 9.23 -0.12 3.21
N GLY A 343 8.16 0.56 3.62
CA GLY A 343 8.05 1.19 4.93
C GLY A 343 8.07 0.23 6.12
N CYS A 344 7.69 0.73 7.29
CA CYS A 344 7.68 -0.05 8.52
C CYS A 344 6.52 -1.06 8.56
N SER A 345 6.67 -2.13 9.33
CA SER A 345 5.57 -3.08 9.57
C SER A 345 4.42 -2.40 10.33
N GLY A 346 3.17 -2.66 9.93
CA GLY A 346 1.99 -1.99 10.50
C GLY A 346 1.74 -0.57 9.99
N SER A 347 2.38 -0.18 8.88
CA SER A 347 2.10 1.02 8.09
C SER A 347 1.21 0.70 6.88
N THR A 348 0.88 1.69 6.02
CA THR A 348 0.19 1.44 4.75
C THR A 348 1.14 1.06 3.61
N ALA A 349 2.45 1.22 3.78
CA ALA A 349 3.42 0.95 2.72
C ALA A 349 3.42 -0.54 2.34
N GLY A 350 3.80 -0.86 1.10
CA GLY A 350 3.98 -2.18 0.52
C GLY A 350 5.41 -2.71 0.69
N GLY A 351 5.87 -3.48 -0.30
CA GLY A 351 7.25 -3.94 -0.46
C GLY A 351 7.78 -4.85 0.65
N ILE A 352 9.09 -5.11 0.58
CA ILE A 352 9.81 -5.81 1.64
C ILE A 352 10.04 -4.79 2.77
N LYS A 353 9.30 -4.95 3.88
CA LYS A 353 9.38 -4.02 5.03
C LYS A 353 10.80 -3.82 5.52
N ILE A 354 11.12 -2.58 5.90
CA ILE A 354 12.47 -2.17 6.35
C ILE A 354 13.05 -3.06 7.47
N PHE A 355 12.21 -3.56 8.38
CA PHE A 355 12.66 -4.42 9.48
C PHE A 355 13.35 -5.69 8.97
N ARG A 356 12.92 -6.25 7.82
CA ARG A 356 13.50 -7.46 7.25
C ARG A 356 14.95 -7.22 6.83
N PHE A 357 15.25 -6.06 6.26
CA PHE A 357 16.61 -5.65 5.92
C PHE A 357 17.47 -5.42 7.17
N GLN A 358 16.93 -4.77 8.20
CA GLN A 358 17.66 -4.55 9.45
C GLN A 358 17.99 -5.85 10.18
N VAL A 359 17.03 -6.77 10.24
CA VAL A 359 17.22 -8.11 10.82
C VAL A 359 18.23 -8.90 9.99
N ALA A 360 18.14 -8.87 8.66
CA ALA A 360 19.12 -9.50 7.78
C ALA A 360 20.54 -8.96 8.01
N TYR A 361 20.69 -7.65 8.21
CA TYR A 361 21.98 -7.03 8.55
C TYR A 361 22.52 -7.52 9.91
N ILE A 362 21.68 -7.60 10.94
CA ILE A 362 22.06 -8.13 12.26
C ILE A 362 22.51 -9.58 12.14
N LEU A 363 21.80 -10.40 11.37
CA LEU A 363 22.15 -11.80 11.09
C LEU A 363 23.46 -11.92 10.33
N LEU A 364 23.66 -11.11 9.29
CA LEU A 364 24.90 -11.08 8.52
C LEU A 364 26.10 -10.75 9.41
N LYS A 365 26.00 -9.67 10.21
CA LYS A 365 27.05 -9.28 11.15
C LYS A 365 27.32 -10.37 12.17
N ALA A 366 26.29 -11.03 12.68
CA ALA A 366 26.44 -12.14 13.61
C ALA A 366 27.14 -13.34 12.95
N ASN A 367 26.76 -13.72 11.73
CA ASN A 367 27.39 -14.82 11.01
C ASN A 367 28.85 -14.53 10.66
N LEU A 368 29.18 -13.32 10.20
CA LEU A 368 30.56 -12.91 9.95
C LEU A 368 31.40 -12.96 11.23
N ASN A 369 30.86 -12.46 12.35
CA ASN A 369 31.53 -12.54 13.64
C ASN A 369 31.69 -14.00 14.13
N GLN A 370 30.74 -14.88 13.84
CA GLN A 370 30.84 -16.31 14.18
C GLN A 370 31.94 -16.99 13.38
N LEU A 371 32.13 -16.61 12.11
CA LEU A 371 33.23 -17.12 11.28
C LEU A 371 34.60 -16.69 11.84
N ILE A 372 34.70 -15.46 12.38
CA ILE A 372 35.92 -14.96 13.03
C ILE A 372 36.12 -15.61 14.41
N HIS A 373 35.04 -15.83 15.16
CA HIS A 373 35.07 -16.38 16.51
C HIS A 373 34.13 -17.59 16.66
N PRO A 374 34.55 -18.80 16.23
CA PRO A 374 33.68 -19.98 16.17
C PRO A 374 33.04 -20.42 17.49
N ARG A 375 33.67 -20.08 18.63
CA ARG A 375 33.20 -20.41 19.98
C ARG A 375 32.41 -19.29 20.65
N ALA A 376 32.26 -18.13 20.01
CA ALA A 376 31.52 -17.02 20.59
C ALA A 376 30.02 -17.33 20.62
N VAL A 377 29.34 -16.91 21.69
CA VAL A 377 27.87 -16.93 21.78
C VAL A 377 27.35 -15.54 21.42
N ILE A 378 27.02 -15.34 20.16
CA ILE A 378 26.60 -14.04 19.65
C ILE A 378 25.10 -13.86 19.86
N LYS A 379 24.72 -12.98 20.79
CA LYS A 379 23.31 -12.66 21.07
C LYS A 379 22.78 -11.69 20.02
N GLN A 380 21.86 -12.16 19.19
CA GLN A 380 21.18 -11.34 18.19
C GLN A 380 19.92 -10.72 18.80
N LYS A 381 19.80 -9.39 18.72
CA LYS A 381 18.64 -8.68 19.24
C LYS A 381 18.11 -7.65 18.24
N TYR A 382 16.80 -7.52 18.19
CA TYR A 382 16.08 -6.48 17.45
C TYR A 382 15.02 -5.87 18.37
N ASN A 383 14.96 -4.54 18.41
CA ASN A 383 14.09 -3.73 19.27
C ASN A 383 14.05 -4.19 20.75
N GLY A 384 15.19 -4.63 21.30
CA GLY A 384 15.31 -5.11 22.68
C GLY A 384 15.02 -6.61 22.89
N HIS A 385 14.48 -7.31 21.90
CA HIS A 385 14.15 -8.73 22.00
C HIS A 385 15.12 -9.61 21.22
N ARG A 386 15.19 -10.89 21.59
CA ARG A 386 16.02 -11.87 20.89
C ARG A 386 15.35 -12.28 19.58
N LEU A 387 16.16 -12.42 18.54
CA LEU A 387 15.72 -12.99 17.28
C LEU A 387 15.62 -14.51 17.44
N ASP A 388 14.42 -15.04 17.27
CA ASP A 388 14.14 -16.48 17.29
C ASP A 388 14.25 -17.07 15.88
N GLU A 389 14.50 -18.37 15.78
CA GLU A 389 14.71 -19.07 14.50
C GLU A 389 13.45 -19.02 13.62
N GLU A 390 12.25 -18.99 14.24
CA GLU A 390 10.97 -18.83 13.55
C GLU A 390 10.90 -17.50 12.78
N ILE A 391 11.45 -16.42 13.33
CA ILE A 391 11.49 -15.09 12.69
C ILE A 391 12.39 -15.14 11.46
N VAL A 392 13.58 -15.74 11.59
CA VAL A 392 14.54 -15.88 10.49
C VAL A 392 13.94 -16.71 9.36
N ARG A 393 13.33 -17.85 9.70
CA ARG A 393 12.64 -18.72 8.73
C ARG A 393 11.53 -17.97 8.00
N SER A 394 10.69 -17.23 8.74
CA SER A 394 9.61 -16.42 8.16
C SER A 394 10.13 -15.37 7.19
N ILE A 395 11.24 -14.69 7.50
CA ILE A 395 11.86 -13.70 6.62
C ILE A 395 12.38 -14.37 5.34
N LEU A 396 13.10 -15.48 5.46
CA LEU A 396 13.63 -16.22 4.31
C LEU A 396 12.50 -16.73 3.40
N THR A 397 11.47 -17.34 3.97
CA THR A 397 10.31 -17.81 3.22
C THR A 397 9.63 -16.67 2.48
N PHE A 398 9.39 -15.54 3.15
CA PHE A 398 8.78 -14.38 2.52
C PHE A 398 9.64 -13.85 1.35
N SER A 399 10.92 -13.58 1.57
CA SER A 399 11.81 -13.04 0.54
C SER A 399 11.94 -13.98 -0.67
N PHE A 400 11.97 -15.29 -0.45
CA PHE A 400 12.05 -16.28 -1.52
C PHE A 400 10.77 -16.31 -2.37
N PHE A 401 9.59 -16.40 -1.74
CA PHE A 401 8.32 -16.39 -2.47
C PHE A 401 8.06 -15.04 -3.14
N PHE A 402 8.47 -13.94 -2.53
CA PHE A 402 8.42 -12.61 -3.14
C PHE A 402 9.21 -12.53 -4.44
N ALA A 403 10.46 -13.00 -4.45
CA ALA A 403 11.28 -13.05 -5.66
C ALA A 403 10.70 -13.99 -6.73
N ILE A 404 10.20 -15.17 -6.33
CA ILE A 404 9.56 -16.12 -7.27
C ILE A 404 8.32 -15.52 -7.91
N THR A 405 7.45 -14.89 -7.12
CA THR A 405 6.23 -14.27 -7.63
C THR A 405 6.55 -13.22 -8.70
N ILE A 406 7.54 -12.36 -8.45
CA ILE A 406 7.98 -11.36 -9.42
C ILE A 406 8.54 -12.04 -10.68
N CYS A 407 9.38 -13.06 -10.53
CA CYS A 407 9.95 -13.80 -11.64
C CYS A 407 8.85 -14.45 -12.52
N VAL A 408 7.88 -15.13 -11.91
CA VAL A 408 6.78 -15.79 -12.62
C VAL A 408 5.91 -14.76 -13.35
N ILE A 409 5.53 -13.66 -12.70
CA ILE A 409 4.75 -12.60 -13.35
C ILE A 409 5.54 -12.00 -14.51
N ALA A 410 6.82 -11.67 -14.33
CA ALA A 410 7.67 -11.13 -15.39
C ALA A 410 7.78 -12.08 -16.61
N LEU A 411 7.96 -13.38 -16.38
CA LEU A 411 7.99 -14.39 -17.44
C LEU A 411 6.66 -14.49 -18.19
N LEU A 412 5.53 -14.44 -17.46
CA LEU A 412 4.21 -14.46 -18.07
C LEU A 412 3.93 -13.18 -18.88
N LEU A 413 4.38 -12.01 -18.43
CA LEU A 413 4.27 -10.77 -19.20
C LEU A 413 5.13 -10.82 -20.46
N SER A 414 6.35 -11.34 -20.37
CA SER A 414 7.23 -11.54 -21.53
C SER A 414 6.64 -12.54 -22.53
N LEU A 415 5.96 -13.59 -22.06
CA LEU A 415 5.22 -14.53 -22.92
C LEU A 415 4.09 -13.85 -23.71
N LEU A 416 3.51 -12.78 -23.18
CA LEU A 416 2.50 -11.96 -23.85
C LEU A 416 3.08 -10.91 -24.80
N GLY A 417 4.40 -10.90 -25.02
CA GLY A 417 5.09 -9.98 -25.92
C GLY A 417 5.48 -8.64 -25.32
N VAL A 418 5.36 -8.48 -23.99
CA VAL A 418 5.86 -7.29 -23.28
C VAL A 418 7.39 -7.35 -23.21
N ASP A 419 8.08 -6.23 -23.46
CA ASP A 419 9.54 -6.18 -23.41
C ASP A 419 10.07 -6.50 -22.00
N TRP A 420 11.32 -6.98 -21.92
CA TRP A 420 11.88 -7.51 -20.68
C TRP A 420 11.94 -6.46 -19.54
N MET A 421 12.17 -5.19 -19.86
CA MET A 421 12.30 -4.12 -18.88
C MET A 421 10.92 -3.78 -18.30
N THR A 422 9.92 -3.57 -19.16
CA THR A 422 8.53 -3.36 -18.76
C THR A 422 7.98 -4.56 -17.99
N ALA A 423 8.28 -5.79 -18.44
CA ALA A 423 7.82 -7.02 -17.80
C ALA A 423 8.39 -7.19 -16.38
N LEU A 424 9.72 -7.06 -16.23
CA LEU A 424 10.37 -7.23 -14.92
C LEU A 424 10.01 -6.12 -13.95
N THR A 425 10.05 -4.86 -14.40
CA THR A 425 9.82 -3.71 -13.53
C THR A 425 8.33 -3.50 -13.27
N GLY A 426 7.45 -3.85 -14.20
CA GLY A 426 6.00 -3.89 -13.98
C GLY A 426 5.61 -4.96 -12.96
N ALA A 427 6.19 -6.16 -13.05
CA ALA A 427 6.01 -7.20 -12.04
C ALA A 427 6.54 -6.77 -10.67
N ALA A 428 7.74 -6.20 -10.61
CA ALA A 428 8.34 -5.74 -9.36
C ALA A 428 7.54 -4.59 -8.73
N SER A 429 7.14 -3.60 -9.52
CA SER A 429 6.33 -2.46 -9.10
C SER A 429 4.99 -2.91 -8.53
N THR A 430 4.25 -3.76 -9.25
CA THR A 430 2.91 -4.17 -8.84
C THR A 430 2.93 -5.06 -7.61
N VAL A 431 3.87 -6.01 -7.52
CA VAL A 431 4.04 -6.86 -6.32
C VAL A 431 4.55 -6.06 -5.12
N SER A 432 5.40 -5.06 -5.34
CA SER A 432 5.87 -4.19 -4.25
C SER A 432 4.84 -3.13 -3.86
N GLY A 433 3.85 -2.87 -4.71
CA GLY A 433 2.85 -1.81 -4.52
C GLY A 433 3.40 -0.41 -4.75
N VAL A 434 4.40 -0.24 -5.64
CA VAL A 434 5.04 1.06 -5.91
C VAL A 434 4.23 1.90 -6.88
N GLY A 435 3.74 1.31 -7.98
CA GLY A 435 2.95 2.01 -9.01
C GLY A 435 3.69 2.13 -10.33
N PRO A 436 4.57 3.14 -10.51
CA PRO A 436 5.38 3.26 -11.70
C PRO A 436 6.41 2.12 -11.78
N GLY A 437 6.57 1.57 -12.99
CA GLY A 437 7.69 0.71 -13.36
C GLY A 437 8.86 1.56 -13.87
N LEU A 438 9.67 0.95 -14.73
CA LEU A 438 10.72 1.66 -15.48
C LEU A 438 10.55 1.37 -16.97
N GLY A 439 11.14 2.23 -17.79
CA GLY A 439 11.04 2.16 -19.25
C GLY A 439 10.06 3.18 -19.81
N GLU A 440 9.92 3.17 -21.13
CA GLU A 440 9.18 4.19 -21.87
C GLU A 440 7.66 4.08 -21.69
N THR A 441 7.15 2.87 -21.43
CA THR A 441 5.70 2.60 -21.38
C THR A 441 5.12 2.84 -19.99
N ILE A 442 5.68 2.17 -18.97
CA ILE A 442 5.17 2.16 -17.59
C ILE A 442 6.05 2.96 -16.63
N GLY A 443 6.98 3.76 -17.16
CA GLY A 443 7.88 4.59 -16.37
C GLY A 443 7.15 5.67 -15.56
N PRO A 444 7.90 6.56 -14.88
CA PRO A 444 7.35 7.59 -13.99
C PRO A 444 6.42 8.60 -14.68
N ALA A 445 6.63 8.82 -15.98
CA ALA A 445 5.79 9.64 -16.84
C ALA A 445 4.85 8.82 -17.75
N GLY A 446 4.85 7.49 -17.61
CA GLY A 446 4.08 6.54 -18.40
C GLY A 446 2.82 6.01 -17.69
N ASN A 447 2.12 5.09 -18.33
CA ASN A 447 0.95 4.43 -17.77
C ASN A 447 0.77 3.00 -18.35
N PHE A 448 -0.19 2.26 -17.81
CA PHE A 448 -0.41 0.85 -18.14
C PHE A 448 -1.46 0.65 -19.26
N ALA A 449 -1.97 1.73 -19.86
CA ALA A 449 -3.09 1.67 -20.81
C ALA A 449 -2.76 0.85 -22.07
N THR A 450 -1.52 0.97 -22.56
CA THR A 450 -1.03 0.34 -23.79
C THR A 450 -0.74 -1.16 -23.64
N LEU A 451 -0.75 -1.69 -22.41
CA LEU A 451 -0.49 -3.11 -22.18
C LEU A 451 -1.67 -3.98 -22.64
N PRO A 452 -1.40 -5.23 -23.08
CA PRO A 452 -2.45 -6.19 -23.38
C PRO A 452 -3.36 -6.46 -22.18
N ASP A 453 -4.64 -6.73 -22.43
CA ASP A 453 -5.62 -7.04 -21.38
C ASP A 453 -5.18 -8.19 -20.47
N ALA A 454 -4.61 -9.25 -21.03
CA ALA A 454 -4.08 -10.37 -20.26
C ALA A 454 -2.95 -9.93 -19.31
N ALA A 455 -2.09 -9.00 -19.73
CA ALA A 455 -1.02 -8.45 -18.91
C ALA A 455 -1.59 -7.64 -17.74
N LYS A 456 -2.62 -6.84 -17.98
CA LYS A 456 -3.33 -6.08 -16.92
C LYS A 456 -3.93 -7.00 -15.86
N TRP A 457 -4.55 -8.12 -16.24
CA TRP A 457 -5.06 -9.11 -15.27
C TRP A 457 -3.95 -9.74 -14.42
N ILE A 458 -2.82 -10.09 -15.04
CA ILE A 458 -1.66 -10.68 -14.33
C ILE A 458 -1.06 -9.68 -13.35
N LEU A 459 -0.90 -8.43 -13.77
CA LEU A 459 -0.41 -7.34 -12.92
C LEU A 459 -1.38 -7.02 -11.77
N ALA A 460 -2.69 -6.97 -12.03
CA ALA A 460 -3.71 -6.79 -10.99
C ALA A 460 -3.67 -7.91 -9.94
N PHE A 461 -3.42 -9.15 -10.36
CA PHE A 461 -3.18 -10.26 -9.43
C PHE A 461 -1.87 -10.08 -8.63
N GLY A 462 -0.82 -9.56 -9.27
CA GLY A 462 0.44 -9.19 -8.61
C GLY A 462 0.24 -8.17 -7.48
N MET A 463 -0.58 -7.14 -7.71
CA MET A 463 -0.94 -6.13 -6.70
C MET A 463 -1.61 -6.76 -5.48
N LEU A 464 -2.57 -7.67 -5.71
CA LEU A 464 -3.27 -8.38 -4.65
C LEU A 464 -2.31 -9.27 -3.84
N LEU A 465 -1.44 -10.03 -4.52
CA LEU A 465 -0.43 -10.88 -3.88
C LEU A 465 0.50 -10.06 -2.99
N GLY A 466 1.04 -8.96 -3.53
CA GLY A 466 1.91 -8.04 -2.82
C GLY A 466 1.26 -7.48 -1.57
N ARG A 467 0.04 -6.92 -1.74
CA ARG A 467 -0.70 -6.28 -0.66
C ARG A 467 -1.03 -7.23 0.49
N LEU A 468 -1.30 -8.51 0.18
CA LEU A 468 -1.68 -9.49 1.18
C LEU A 468 -0.48 -10.24 1.80
N GLU A 469 0.77 -9.88 1.50
CA GLU A 469 2.00 -10.56 1.94
C GLU A 469 2.21 -11.97 1.34
N ILE A 470 1.67 -12.22 0.14
CA ILE A 470 1.87 -13.38 -0.76
C ILE A 470 1.45 -14.74 -0.17
N ILE A 471 2.03 -15.14 0.97
CA ILE A 471 1.81 -16.43 1.65
C ILE A 471 0.33 -16.62 2.01
N THR A 472 -0.34 -15.56 2.47
CA THR A 472 -1.78 -15.56 2.74
C THR A 472 -2.60 -16.04 1.55
N VAL A 473 -2.26 -15.60 0.34
CA VAL A 473 -2.95 -15.97 -0.90
C VAL A 473 -2.53 -17.36 -1.36
N LEU A 474 -1.22 -17.67 -1.34
CA LEU A 474 -0.70 -18.97 -1.75
C LEU A 474 -1.26 -20.13 -0.92
N VAL A 475 -1.55 -19.90 0.36
CA VAL A 475 -2.18 -20.90 1.23
C VAL A 475 -3.57 -21.32 0.73
N LEU A 476 -4.33 -20.45 0.07
CA LEU A 476 -5.63 -20.82 -0.52
C LEU A 476 -5.46 -21.75 -1.73
N CYS A 477 -4.32 -21.71 -2.42
CA CYS A 477 -4.04 -22.60 -3.55
C CYS A 477 -3.67 -24.03 -3.11
N MET A 478 -3.40 -24.25 -1.82
CA MET A 478 -3.02 -25.57 -1.32
C MET A 478 -4.24 -26.47 -1.10
N PRO A 479 -4.26 -27.71 -1.63
CA PRO A 479 -5.37 -28.65 -1.39
C PRO A 479 -5.63 -28.93 0.09
N ALA A 480 -4.58 -28.91 0.92
CA ALA A 480 -4.68 -29.11 2.37
C ALA A 480 -5.55 -28.05 3.06
N PHE A 481 -5.62 -26.83 2.52
CA PHE A 481 -6.49 -25.78 3.04
C PHE A 481 -7.97 -26.17 2.99
N TRP A 482 -8.39 -26.87 1.94
CA TRP A 482 -9.79 -27.19 1.64
C TRP A 482 -10.27 -28.52 2.22
N ARG A 483 -9.36 -29.41 2.61
CA ARG A 483 -9.67 -30.78 3.05
C ARG A 483 -10.41 -30.88 4.40
N HIS A 484 -10.43 -29.83 5.22
CA HIS A 484 -10.94 -29.90 6.60
C HIS A 484 -11.97 -28.82 6.99
#